data_AF-A0A2E4ZSG3-F1
#
_entry.id   AF-A0A2E4ZSG3-F1
#
_cell.length_a   1.000
_cell.length_b   1.000
_cell.length_c   1.000
_cell.angle_alpha   90.00
_cell.angle_beta   90.00
_cell.angle_gamma   90.00
#
_symmetry.space_group_name_H-M   'P 1'
#
loop_
_entity.id
_entity.type
_entity.pdbx_description
1 polymer ?
#
loop_
_entity_poly.entity_id
_entity_poly.type
_entity_poly.pdbx_seq_one_letter_code
_entity_poly.pdbx_strand_id
1 'polypeptide(L)'
;MLRIATRVALAALLVCSTALSLPLYAQVTAITVETIEVHDGIVGNSDLTGMTTYRLYAQLTDSADFVGAVYGSAEEPIDISTTTSFFQHPAGGSFGTDLNGFFLNILPDLNYDSWLTIGLDLSPSGANEEGISSLGIIAEQAAFEAGENFLLNSEIGGSWFVLPGSDNGVAGADQQVLLAQVTTSGLLSGQLNLQCFLGGNPFDEQLATFEFGAGAPGCTAEDACNYDSEANSDDGSCWFAPDGYSCELECLEDADGDGVCDPYEVAGCEDPASCNFAEGVTDPVECIYAVSGYDCAGACLADADGDGVCDPFEVAGCTDAEACNYAAAATDEDDSCTYPAPAYDCAGECNNDTDGDGICDELEFPGCTDENADNFFPAATDDDGSCYTSGCMDPAACDFNPLADTAAECTYPEAGYDCDGVCLVDEDGDGVCDSFEVLGCTDPLAENFNPDATEDNGACIVLPPSYCGEGTVWDAEAGQCVSDGSGDGGIGGYGGACFGDFDADGQRGTSDLLMWLGVYGYACD
;
A
#
# COMPACT_ATOMS: atom_id res chain seq x y z
N MET A 1 -13.39 -12.61 53.09
CA MET A 1 -14.66 -13.30 53.42
C MET A 1 -15.28 -13.76 52.10
N LEU A 2 -15.17 -15.06 51.79
CA LEU A 2 -16.30 -16.00 51.60
C LEU A 2 -16.95 -15.88 50.20
N ARG A 3 -16.48 -16.62 49.18
CA ARG A 3 -16.95 -17.95 48.68
C ARG A 3 -18.47 -18.07 48.39
N ILE A 4 -18.79 -18.55 47.18
CA ILE A 4 -19.71 -19.66 46.76
C ILE A 4 -20.14 -19.38 45.30
N ALA A 5 -19.51 -19.98 44.29
CA ALA A 5 -19.74 -21.30 43.68
C ALA A 5 -20.78 -21.28 42.54
N THR A 6 -20.31 -21.43 41.29
CA THR A 6 -21.05 -22.13 40.23
C THR A 6 -20.04 -22.84 39.33
N ARG A 7 -20.09 -24.17 39.29
CA ARG A 7 -19.32 -25.02 38.38
C ARG A 7 -19.86 -24.80 36.96
N VAL A 8 -19.04 -24.26 36.06
CA VAL A 8 -19.32 -24.23 34.61
C VAL A 8 -18.66 -25.47 34.01
N ALA A 9 -19.49 -26.30 33.38
CA ALA A 9 -19.09 -27.47 32.64
C ALA A 9 -18.12 -27.08 31.52
N LEU A 10 -17.01 -27.81 31.44
CA LEU A 10 -16.02 -27.72 30.38
C LEU A 10 -16.72 -28.12 29.07
N ALA A 11 -16.98 -27.15 28.21
CA ALA A 11 -17.44 -27.37 26.85
C ALA A 11 -16.24 -27.96 26.07
N ALA A 12 -16.23 -29.28 25.93
CA ALA A 12 -15.36 -29.95 24.98
C ALA A 12 -15.70 -29.42 23.59
N LEU A 13 -14.70 -28.83 22.94
CA LEU A 13 -14.73 -28.37 21.56
C LEU A 13 -14.98 -29.60 20.68
N LEU A 14 -16.24 -29.82 20.31
CA LEU A 14 -16.62 -30.84 19.33
C LEU A 14 -16.09 -30.35 17.99
N VAL A 15 -14.90 -30.81 17.61
CA VAL A 15 -14.46 -30.77 16.21
C VAL A 15 -15.51 -31.57 15.45
N CYS A 16 -16.39 -30.85 14.76
CA CYS A 16 -17.30 -31.38 13.78
C CYS A 16 -16.45 -31.86 12.60
N SER A 17 -15.78 -32.99 12.77
CA SER A 17 -15.47 -33.86 11.65
C SER A 17 -16.83 -34.31 11.13
N THR A 18 -17.22 -33.74 10.00
CA THR A 18 -18.17 -34.40 9.11
C THR A 18 -17.57 -35.77 8.83
N ALA A 19 -17.93 -36.75 9.66
CA ALA A 19 -17.89 -38.14 9.29
C ALA A 19 -18.74 -38.18 8.02
N LEU A 20 -18.06 -38.22 6.89
CA LEU A 20 -18.59 -38.83 5.70
C LEU A 20 -19.05 -40.21 6.19
N SER A 21 -20.35 -40.34 6.49
CA SER A 21 -20.97 -41.64 6.60
C SER A 21 -20.93 -42.21 5.19
N LEU A 22 -19.77 -42.74 4.81
CA LEU A 22 -19.72 -43.74 3.76
C LEU A 22 -20.78 -44.78 4.17
N PRO A 23 -21.75 -45.11 3.30
CA PRO A 23 -22.49 -46.33 3.52
C PRO A 23 -21.41 -47.41 3.67
N LEU A 24 -21.40 -48.14 4.78
CA LEU A 24 -20.70 -49.42 4.81
C LEU A 24 -21.44 -50.27 3.77
N TYR A 25 -20.96 -50.19 2.53
CA TYR A 25 -21.31 -51.13 1.49
C TYR A 25 -20.78 -52.46 1.96
N ALA A 26 -21.64 -53.45 1.89
CA ALA A 26 -21.36 -54.74 2.44
C ALA A 26 -20.11 -55.33 1.75
N GLN A 27 -19.21 -55.94 2.51
CA GLN A 27 -17.94 -56.50 2.08
C GLN A 27 -17.69 -57.79 2.85
N VAL A 28 -17.06 -58.77 2.19
CA VAL A 28 -16.38 -59.83 2.94
C VAL A 28 -15.23 -59.15 3.71
N THR A 29 -15.16 -59.36 5.02
CA THR A 29 -14.17 -58.68 5.87
C THR A 29 -12.99 -59.58 6.24
N ALA A 30 -13.24 -60.88 6.34
CA ALA A 30 -12.24 -61.88 6.69
C ALA A 30 -12.77 -63.29 6.40
N ILE A 31 -11.87 -64.26 6.37
CA ILE A 31 -12.21 -65.67 6.57
C ILE A 31 -11.91 -66.01 8.02
N THR A 32 -12.93 -66.42 8.77
CA THR A 32 -12.78 -66.84 10.16
C THR A 32 -12.72 -68.36 10.23
N VAL A 33 -11.79 -68.88 11.03
CA VAL A 33 -11.67 -70.32 11.29
C VAL A 33 -12.25 -70.62 12.67
N GLU A 34 -13.29 -71.44 12.72
CA GLU A 34 -13.89 -71.91 13.96
C GLU A 34 -13.44 -73.34 14.28
N THR A 35 -12.97 -73.58 15.50
CA THR A 35 -12.69 -74.93 16.00
C THR A 35 -14.00 -75.62 16.40
N ILE A 36 -14.34 -76.70 15.70
CA ILE A 36 -15.54 -77.49 15.97
C ILE A 36 -15.27 -78.55 17.03
N GLU A 37 -14.18 -79.31 16.87
CA GLU A 37 -13.84 -80.38 17.81
C GLU A 37 -12.34 -80.67 17.79
N VAL A 38 -11.76 -80.84 18.98
CA VAL A 38 -10.40 -81.36 19.17
C VAL A 38 -10.52 -82.82 19.58
N HIS A 39 -9.98 -83.71 18.77
CA HIS A 39 -10.14 -85.15 18.92
C HIS A 39 -9.02 -85.74 19.77
N ASP A 40 -9.38 -86.53 20.78
CA ASP A 40 -8.44 -87.20 21.70
C ASP A 40 -8.55 -88.74 21.68
N GLY A 41 -9.27 -89.29 20.70
CA GLY A 41 -9.50 -90.73 20.59
C GLY A 41 -10.15 -91.19 19.29
N ILE A 42 -10.66 -92.42 19.34
CA ILE A 42 -11.33 -93.09 18.21
C ILE A 42 -12.78 -92.60 18.11
N VAL A 43 -13.19 -92.19 16.91
CA VAL A 43 -14.56 -91.84 16.55
C VAL A 43 -15.03 -92.81 15.47
N GLY A 44 -16.15 -93.52 15.70
CA GLY A 44 -16.63 -94.51 14.73
C GLY A 44 -15.62 -95.62 14.47
N ASN A 45 -15.12 -95.71 13.23
CA ASN A 45 -14.10 -96.67 12.82
C ASN A 45 -12.72 -96.02 12.57
N SER A 46 -12.59 -94.70 12.75
CA SER A 46 -11.37 -93.93 12.50
C SER A 46 -10.73 -93.45 13.80
N ASP A 47 -9.40 -93.49 13.84
CA ASP A 47 -8.62 -92.88 14.91
C ASP A 47 -8.29 -91.43 14.53
N LEU A 48 -8.92 -90.48 15.23
CA LEU A 48 -8.73 -89.04 15.01
C LEU A 48 -7.84 -88.41 16.09
N THR A 49 -7.17 -89.20 16.93
CA THR A 49 -6.39 -88.69 18.06
C THR A 49 -5.37 -87.62 17.63
N GLY A 50 -5.48 -86.42 18.21
CA GLY A 50 -4.60 -85.29 17.92
C GLY A 50 -5.00 -84.47 16.70
N MET A 51 -6.08 -84.82 16.01
CA MET A 51 -6.67 -84.01 14.94
C MET A 51 -7.62 -82.96 15.52
N THR A 52 -7.79 -81.86 14.79
CA THR A 52 -8.80 -80.84 15.07
C THR A 52 -9.65 -80.64 13.83
N THR A 53 -10.96 -80.59 14.01
CA THR A 53 -11.92 -80.24 12.96
C THR A 53 -12.20 -78.76 13.02
N TYR A 54 -12.02 -78.09 11.89
CA TYR A 54 -12.25 -76.66 11.69
C TYR A 54 -13.35 -76.42 10.68
N ARG A 55 -14.09 -75.33 10.84
CA ARG A 55 -14.97 -74.76 9.80
C ARG A 55 -14.49 -73.37 9.42
N LEU A 56 -14.44 -73.13 8.11
CA LEU A 56 -14.05 -71.85 7.54
C LEU A 56 -15.31 -71.10 7.15
N TYR A 57 -15.46 -69.86 7.62
CA TYR A 57 -16.59 -69.00 7.30
C TYR A 57 -16.11 -67.73 6.62
N ALA A 58 -16.76 -67.32 5.53
CA ALA A 58 -16.68 -65.95 5.07
C ALA A 58 -17.45 -65.07 6.06
N GLN A 59 -16.81 -64.07 6.64
CA GLN A 59 -17.48 -63.05 7.44
C GLN A 59 -17.93 -61.92 6.52
N LEU A 60 -19.23 -61.64 6.52
CA LEU A 60 -19.85 -60.58 5.74
C LEU A 60 -20.34 -59.48 6.69
N THR A 61 -20.82 -58.38 6.11
CA THR A 61 -21.23 -57.17 6.86
C THR A 61 -22.71 -56.89 6.74
N ASP A 62 -23.41 -57.51 5.78
CA ASP A 62 -24.86 -57.51 5.71
C ASP A 62 -25.42 -58.94 5.61
N SER A 63 -26.55 -59.16 6.26
CA SER A 63 -27.29 -60.43 6.24
C SER A 63 -27.84 -60.83 4.86
N ALA A 64 -27.98 -59.86 3.95
CA ALA A 64 -28.45 -60.08 2.59
C ALA A 64 -27.32 -60.35 1.58
N ASP A 65 -26.06 -60.26 1.99
CA ASP A 65 -24.93 -60.54 1.10
C ASP A 65 -24.92 -61.99 0.67
N PHE A 66 -24.39 -62.23 -0.53
CA PHE A 66 -24.40 -63.56 -1.15
C PHE A 66 -23.02 -63.94 -1.65
N VAL A 67 -22.41 -64.99 -1.08
CA VAL A 67 -21.19 -65.60 -1.60
C VAL A 67 -21.57 -66.52 -2.76
N GLY A 68 -21.10 -66.20 -3.96
CA GLY A 68 -21.44 -66.95 -5.17
C GLY A 68 -20.40 -67.96 -5.58
N ALA A 69 -19.12 -67.66 -5.40
CA ALA A 69 -18.05 -68.54 -5.85
C ALA A 69 -16.78 -68.41 -5.00
N VAL A 70 -16.02 -69.49 -4.95
CA VAL A 70 -14.60 -69.47 -4.62
C VAL A 70 -13.83 -69.83 -5.87
N TYR A 71 -12.85 -69.02 -6.22
CA TYR A 71 -12.17 -69.12 -7.52
C TYR A 71 -10.65 -68.96 -7.38
N GLY A 72 -9.90 -69.52 -8.32
CA GLY A 72 -8.45 -69.37 -8.34
C GLY A 72 -7.86 -69.58 -9.72
N SER A 73 -6.65 -69.08 -9.91
CA SER A 73 -5.87 -69.15 -11.15
C SER A 73 -4.37 -69.08 -10.87
N ALA A 74 -3.54 -69.12 -11.91
CA ALA A 74 -2.10 -68.89 -11.77
C ALA A 74 -1.74 -67.47 -11.30
N GLU A 75 -2.58 -66.46 -11.59
CA GLU A 75 -2.36 -65.07 -11.18
C GLU A 75 -2.90 -64.81 -9.76
N GLU A 76 -4.02 -65.43 -9.42
CA GLU A 76 -4.67 -65.36 -8.11
C GLU A 76 -4.84 -66.79 -7.56
N PRO A 77 -3.78 -67.41 -7.04
CA PRO A 77 -3.86 -68.79 -6.54
C PRO A 77 -4.72 -68.86 -5.28
N ILE A 78 -5.36 -70.01 -5.10
CA ILE A 78 -5.98 -70.37 -3.83
C ILE A 78 -5.37 -71.65 -3.28
N ASP A 79 -5.31 -71.74 -1.97
CA ASP A 79 -4.88 -72.94 -1.28
C ASP A 79 -5.61 -73.14 0.04
N ILE A 80 -5.83 -74.41 0.38
CA ILE A 80 -6.20 -74.85 1.72
C ILE A 80 -5.18 -75.93 2.07
N SER A 81 -4.29 -75.56 2.99
CA SER A 81 -3.08 -76.31 3.26
C SER A 81 -3.01 -76.73 4.73
N THR A 82 -2.48 -77.92 4.96
CA THR A 82 -2.03 -78.34 6.28
C THR A 82 -0.58 -78.80 6.24
N THR A 83 0.12 -78.69 7.36
CA THR A 83 1.48 -79.25 7.52
C THR A 83 1.51 -80.78 7.57
N THR A 84 0.35 -81.44 7.69
CA THR A 84 0.24 -82.91 7.71
C THR A 84 -0.62 -83.43 6.55
N SER A 85 -1.82 -83.91 6.83
CA SER A 85 -2.80 -84.37 5.83
C SER A 85 -4.22 -84.08 6.31
N PHE A 86 -5.16 -83.99 5.37
CA PHE A 86 -6.59 -83.92 5.68
C PHE A 86 -7.18 -85.30 5.88
N PHE A 87 -8.08 -85.42 6.84
CA PHE A 87 -8.86 -86.64 7.04
C PHE A 87 -10.02 -86.69 6.04
N GLN A 88 -9.99 -87.69 5.16
CA GLN A 88 -11.06 -88.03 4.22
C GLN A 88 -11.71 -89.37 4.57
N HIS A 89 -13.03 -89.38 4.66
CA HIS A 89 -13.83 -90.55 4.96
C HIS A 89 -14.28 -91.25 3.64
N PRO A 90 -14.18 -92.60 3.52
CA PRO A 90 -14.51 -93.30 2.26
C PRO A 90 -15.96 -93.20 1.76
N ALA A 91 -16.88 -92.80 2.64
CA ALA A 91 -18.30 -92.56 2.32
C ALA A 91 -18.64 -91.05 2.21
N GLY A 92 -17.63 -90.19 2.27
CA GLY A 92 -17.72 -88.76 2.09
C GLY A 92 -17.56 -88.33 0.64
N GLY A 93 -17.20 -87.06 0.44
CA GLY A 93 -16.92 -86.50 -0.89
C GLY A 93 -16.41 -85.07 -0.82
N SER A 94 -15.97 -84.56 -1.98
CA SER A 94 -15.27 -83.27 -2.07
C SER A 94 -16.10 -82.07 -1.65
N PHE A 95 -17.43 -82.18 -1.71
CA PHE A 95 -18.32 -81.10 -1.33
C PHE A 95 -19.31 -81.49 -0.23
N GLY A 96 -19.68 -80.52 0.61
CA GLY A 96 -20.73 -80.71 1.63
C GLY A 96 -22.06 -81.21 1.04
N THR A 97 -22.36 -80.87 -0.22
CA THR A 97 -23.55 -81.37 -0.94
C THR A 97 -23.54 -82.89 -1.16
N ASP A 98 -22.38 -83.55 -1.11
CA ASP A 98 -22.25 -85.00 -1.31
C ASP A 98 -22.58 -85.79 -0.04
N LEU A 99 -22.62 -85.12 1.12
CA LEU A 99 -22.92 -85.74 2.40
C LEU A 99 -24.40 -86.02 2.55
N ASN A 100 -24.75 -87.28 2.82
CA ASN A 100 -26.12 -87.70 3.08
C ASN A 100 -26.38 -87.80 4.59
N GLY A 101 -27.31 -87.00 5.10
CA GLY A 101 -27.64 -86.95 6.53
C GLY A 101 -28.11 -88.29 7.14
N PHE A 102 -28.55 -89.25 6.32
CA PHE A 102 -28.85 -90.60 6.81
C PHE A 102 -27.57 -91.32 7.30
N PHE A 103 -26.45 -91.19 6.58
CA PHE A 103 -25.20 -91.87 6.93
C PHE A 103 -24.50 -91.23 8.13
N LEU A 104 -24.65 -89.92 8.36
CA LEU A 104 -24.06 -89.21 9.50
C LEU A 104 -24.48 -89.78 10.87
N ASN A 105 -25.69 -90.35 10.96
CA ASN A 105 -26.20 -90.98 12.19
C ASN A 105 -25.68 -92.42 12.40
N ILE A 106 -25.13 -93.05 11.36
CA ILE A 106 -24.71 -94.45 11.35
C ILE A 106 -23.18 -94.56 11.35
N LEU A 107 -22.51 -93.59 10.74
CA LEU A 107 -21.06 -93.46 10.63
C LEU A 107 -20.66 -92.14 11.32
N PRO A 108 -20.37 -92.16 12.63
CA PRO A 108 -20.10 -90.94 13.38
C PRO A 108 -18.79 -90.25 12.94
N ASP A 109 -17.81 -91.02 12.44
CA ASP A 109 -16.58 -90.53 11.82
C ASP A 109 -16.81 -89.72 10.54
N LEU A 110 -17.90 -89.98 9.80
CA LEU A 110 -18.24 -89.21 8.60
C LEU A 110 -18.58 -87.75 8.91
N ASN A 111 -18.98 -87.41 10.15
CA ASN A 111 -19.26 -86.02 10.53
C ASN A 111 -18.01 -85.12 10.49
N TYR A 112 -16.82 -85.73 10.52
CA TYR A 112 -15.54 -85.02 10.58
C TYR A 112 -14.74 -85.15 9.28
N ASP A 113 -15.36 -85.65 8.22
CA ASP A 113 -14.82 -85.63 6.85
C ASP A 113 -14.45 -84.20 6.42
N SER A 114 -13.44 -84.05 5.56
CA SER A 114 -13.04 -82.74 5.03
C SER A 114 -13.65 -82.50 3.65
N TRP A 115 -14.30 -81.36 3.48
CA TRP A 115 -15.07 -81.03 2.27
C TRP A 115 -15.18 -79.52 2.08
N LEU A 116 -15.42 -79.12 0.83
CA LEU A 116 -15.60 -77.73 0.42
C LEU A 116 -17.09 -77.40 0.28
N THR A 117 -17.47 -76.13 0.39
CA THR A 117 -18.88 -75.75 0.24
C THR A 117 -19.07 -74.26 -0.06
N ILE A 118 -20.33 -73.88 -0.25
CA ILE A 118 -20.85 -72.53 -0.07
C ILE A 118 -22.17 -72.67 0.70
N GLY A 119 -22.09 -72.47 2.02
CA GLY A 119 -23.17 -72.48 3.01
C GLY A 119 -23.97 -73.77 3.20
N LEU A 120 -23.54 -74.88 2.59
CA LEU A 120 -24.11 -76.21 2.85
C LEU A 120 -23.21 -77.04 3.75
N ASP A 121 -23.76 -77.69 4.77
CA ASP A 121 -23.09 -78.70 5.57
C ASP A 121 -23.55 -80.14 5.28
N LEU A 122 -24.52 -80.28 4.36
CA LEU A 122 -25.06 -81.55 3.86
C LEU A 122 -25.79 -81.35 2.52
N SER A 123 -26.24 -82.44 1.92
CA SER A 123 -27.06 -82.42 0.69
C SER A 123 -28.29 -81.49 0.83
N PRO A 124 -28.59 -80.63 -0.17
CA PRO A 124 -29.63 -79.59 -0.07
C PRO A 124 -30.94 -80.11 0.51
N SER A 125 -31.41 -79.45 1.57
CA SER A 125 -32.61 -79.85 2.34
C SER A 125 -33.63 -78.72 2.47
N GLY A 126 -33.21 -77.47 2.29
CA GLY A 126 -34.04 -76.27 2.22
C GLY A 126 -34.82 -76.12 0.92
N ALA A 127 -35.80 -75.23 0.91
CA ALA A 127 -36.72 -75.06 -0.22
C ALA A 127 -36.06 -74.46 -1.47
N ASN A 128 -35.02 -73.61 -1.32
CA ASN A 128 -34.24 -73.05 -2.42
C ASN A 128 -32.72 -73.22 -2.21
N GLU A 129 -32.30 -74.30 -1.57
CA GLU A 129 -30.87 -74.66 -1.52
C GLU A 129 -30.47 -75.37 -2.82
N GLU A 130 -29.29 -75.04 -3.35
CA GLU A 130 -28.73 -75.69 -4.54
C GLU A 130 -27.38 -76.34 -4.23
N GLY A 131 -27.14 -77.51 -4.85
CA GLY A 131 -25.87 -78.21 -4.71
C GLY A 131 -24.70 -77.43 -5.33
N ILE A 132 -23.51 -77.63 -4.77
CA ILE A 132 -22.29 -76.96 -5.22
C ILE A 132 -21.89 -77.45 -6.60
N SER A 133 -21.66 -76.51 -7.53
CA SER A 133 -21.14 -76.80 -8.86
C SER A 133 -19.65 -76.47 -8.93
N SER A 134 -18.89 -77.16 -9.77
CA SER A 134 -17.47 -76.88 -9.96
C SER A 134 -17.04 -76.90 -11.43
N LEU A 135 -16.03 -76.11 -11.75
CA LEU A 135 -15.40 -76.02 -13.07
C LEU A 135 -13.89 -75.89 -12.90
N GLY A 136 -13.11 -76.63 -13.69
CA GLY A 136 -11.65 -76.46 -13.76
C GLY A 136 -10.84 -76.99 -12.57
N ILE A 137 -11.46 -77.68 -11.59
CA ILE A 137 -10.80 -78.12 -10.34
C ILE A 137 -10.78 -79.65 -10.13
N ILE A 138 -10.78 -80.44 -11.20
CA ILE A 138 -10.93 -81.92 -11.10
C ILE A 138 -9.69 -82.58 -10.46
N ALA A 139 -8.49 -82.10 -10.80
CA ALA A 139 -7.25 -82.70 -10.30
C ALA A 139 -7.04 -82.35 -8.81
N GLU A 140 -7.38 -81.11 -8.46
CA GLU A 140 -7.28 -80.54 -7.13
C GLU A 140 -8.27 -81.22 -6.17
N GLN A 141 -9.51 -81.47 -6.62
CA GLN A 141 -10.46 -82.29 -5.86
C GLN A 141 -9.94 -83.71 -5.62
N ALA A 142 -9.34 -84.35 -6.63
CA ALA A 142 -8.82 -85.71 -6.46
C ALA A 142 -7.63 -85.76 -5.48
N ALA A 143 -6.80 -84.72 -5.44
CA ALA A 143 -5.71 -84.58 -4.47
C ALA A 143 -6.26 -84.35 -3.05
N PHE A 144 -7.25 -83.46 -2.91
CA PHE A 144 -7.91 -83.20 -1.63
C PHE A 144 -8.61 -84.45 -1.06
N GLU A 145 -9.33 -85.20 -1.91
CA GLU A 145 -9.92 -86.50 -1.55
C GLU A 145 -8.90 -87.59 -1.20
N ALA A 146 -7.64 -87.41 -1.59
CA ALA A 146 -6.53 -88.28 -1.17
C ALA A 146 -5.88 -87.82 0.16
N GLY A 147 -6.38 -86.76 0.78
CA GLY A 147 -5.86 -86.15 2.01
C GLY A 147 -4.71 -85.16 1.78
N GLU A 148 -4.43 -84.78 0.53
CA GLU A 148 -3.42 -83.77 0.18
C GLU A 148 -3.98 -82.34 0.27
N ASN A 149 -3.11 -81.34 0.19
CA ASN A 149 -3.52 -79.94 0.20
C ASN A 149 -4.33 -79.61 -1.06
N PHE A 150 -5.36 -78.78 -0.91
CA PHE A 150 -6.07 -78.23 -2.05
C PHE A 150 -5.28 -77.03 -2.57
N LEU A 151 -4.72 -77.09 -3.78
CA LEU A 151 -3.95 -76.00 -4.39
C LEU A 151 -4.42 -75.78 -5.82
N LEU A 152 -5.00 -74.62 -6.10
CA LEU A 152 -5.41 -74.22 -7.45
C LEU A 152 -4.59 -73.01 -7.90
N ASN A 153 -3.62 -73.28 -8.77
CA ASN A 153 -2.72 -72.28 -9.37
C ASN A 153 -2.54 -72.50 -10.88
N SER A 154 -3.52 -73.13 -11.53
CA SER A 154 -3.44 -73.48 -12.95
C SER A 154 -3.68 -72.27 -13.86
N GLU A 155 -3.08 -72.27 -15.06
CA GLU A 155 -3.26 -71.19 -16.05
C GLU A 155 -4.71 -71.05 -16.53
N ILE A 156 -5.48 -72.15 -16.53
CA ILE A 156 -6.89 -72.15 -16.93
C ILE A 156 -7.77 -71.59 -15.82
N GLY A 157 -7.32 -71.73 -14.57
CA GLY A 157 -8.10 -71.43 -13.37
C GLY A 157 -9.26 -72.39 -13.16
N GLY A 158 -10.00 -72.16 -12.09
CA GLY A 158 -11.15 -72.97 -11.72
C GLY A 158 -11.95 -72.32 -10.58
N SER A 159 -13.12 -72.88 -10.31
CA SER A 159 -13.98 -72.43 -9.23
C SER A 159 -14.94 -73.52 -8.78
N TRP A 160 -15.44 -73.37 -7.56
CA TRP A 160 -16.72 -73.94 -7.15
C TRP A 160 -17.68 -72.81 -6.79
N PHE A 161 -18.96 -72.99 -7.12
CA PHE A 161 -19.92 -71.90 -7.12
C PHE A 161 -21.36 -72.40 -6.93
N VAL A 162 -22.21 -71.44 -6.57
CA VAL A 162 -23.67 -71.53 -6.51
C VAL A 162 -24.25 -70.31 -7.22
N LEU A 163 -25.45 -70.44 -7.79
CA LEU A 163 -26.04 -69.36 -8.58
C LEU A 163 -26.76 -68.35 -7.68
N PRO A 164 -26.71 -67.04 -8.00
CA PRO A 164 -27.49 -66.03 -7.29
C PRO A 164 -28.97 -66.40 -7.23
N GLY A 165 -29.53 -66.42 -6.02
CA GLY A 165 -30.90 -66.83 -5.74
C GLY A 165 -31.03 -68.12 -4.91
N SER A 166 -29.94 -68.83 -4.68
CA SER A 166 -29.90 -70.00 -3.79
C SER A 166 -29.74 -69.58 -2.34
N ASP A 167 -30.53 -70.15 -1.43
CA ASP A 167 -30.56 -69.73 -0.02
C ASP A 167 -29.21 -69.99 0.69
N ASN A 168 -28.47 -71.02 0.27
CA ASN A 168 -27.21 -71.42 0.92
C ASN A 168 -26.02 -70.48 0.64
N GLY A 169 -26.09 -69.58 -0.33
CA GLY A 169 -25.04 -68.57 -0.50
C GLY A 169 -25.29 -67.30 0.33
N VAL A 170 -26.45 -67.16 0.99
CA VAL A 170 -26.85 -65.94 1.69
C VAL A 170 -26.27 -65.91 3.11
N ALA A 171 -25.70 -64.78 3.50
CA ALA A 171 -25.00 -64.58 4.78
C ALA A 171 -25.87 -64.74 6.03
N GLY A 172 -27.18 -64.55 5.92
CA GLY A 172 -28.11 -64.81 7.03
C GLY A 172 -27.93 -63.88 8.23
N ALA A 173 -28.60 -64.21 9.35
CA ALA A 173 -28.62 -63.37 10.55
C ALA A 173 -27.27 -63.32 11.29
N ASP A 174 -26.46 -64.36 11.10
CA ASP A 174 -25.09 -64.56 11.56
C ASP A 174 -24.06 -63.83 10.69
N GLN A 175 -24.46 -63.33 9.51
CA GLN A 175 -23.59 -62.64 8.55
C GLN A 175 -22.38 -63.49 8.14
N GLN A 176 -22.58 -64.79 8.02
CA GLN A 176 -21.53 -65.77 7.74
C GLN A 176 -21.98 -66.75 6.67
N VAL A 177 -21.06 -67.15 5.80
CA VAL A 177 -21.28 -68.26 4.85
C VAL A 177 -20.19 -69.29 5.04
N LEU A 178 -20.57 -70.54 5.28
CA LEU A 178 -19.63 -71.65 5.41
C LEU A 178 -18.91 -71.89 4.06
N LEU A 179 -17.60 -72.07 4.09
CA LEU A 179 -16.77 -72.27 2.90
C LEU A 179 -16.14 -73.66 2.85
N ALA A 180 -15.82 -74.24 4.00
CA ALA A 180 -15.23 -75.57 4.10
C ALA A 180 -15.34 -76.12 5.53
N GLN A 181 -15.29 -77.43 5.64
CA GLN A 181 -14.92 -78.13 6.88
C GLN A 181 -13.65 -78.92 6.61
N VAL A 182 -12.66 -78.84 7.49
CA VAL A 182 -11.40 -79.58 7.35
C VAL A 182 -10.97 -80.18 8.68
N THR A 183 -10.48 -81.42 8.63
CA THR A 183 -9.97 -82.11 9.82
C THR A 183 -8.51 -82.48 9.61
N THR A 184 -7.63 -82.03 10.50
CA THR A 184 -6.20 -82.30 10.41
C THR A 184 -5.49 -82.27 11.77
N SER A 185 -4.38 -82.99 11.90
CA SER A 185 -3.46 -82.90 13.04
C SER A 185 -2.38 -81.83 12.88
N GLY A 186 -2.30 -81.21 11.70
CA GLY A 186 -1.30 -80.19 11.38
C GLY A 186 -1.80 -78.77 11.63
N LEU A 187 -0.92 -77.83 11.33
CA LEU A 187 -1.26 -76.41 11.28
C LEU A 187 -2.03 -76.14 9.99
N LEU A 188 -3.19 -75.49 10.10
CA LEU A 188 -4.02 -75.09 8.96
C LEU A 188 -3.59 -73.69 8.51
N SER A 189 -3.43 -73.50 7.21
CA SER A 189 -3.22 -72.19 6.61
C SER A 189 -3.75 -72.18 5.18
N GLY A 190 -4.01 -71.02 4.64
CA GLY A 190 -4.27 -70.89 3.21
C GLY A 190 -4.84 -69.55 2.82
N GLN A 191 -5.17 -69.44 1.54
CA GLN A 191 -5.74 -68.25 0.93
C GLN A 191 -6.91 -68.65 0.02
N LEU A 192 -8.06 -67.98 0.16
CA LEU A 192 -9.18 -68.12 -0.77
C LEU A 192 -9.52 -66.79 -1.44
N ASN A 193 -9.89 -66.84 -2.72
CA ASN A 193 -10.50 -65.72 -3.42
C ASN A 193 -12.00 -65.96 -3.54
N LEU A 194 -12.79 -64.99 -3.08
CA LEU A 194 -14.23 -65.08 -2.96
C LEU A 194 -14.91 -64.10 -3.92
N GLN A 195 -15.96 -64.56 -4.59
CA GLN A 195 -16.93 -63.70 -5.26
C GLN A 195 -18.13 -63.50 -4.35
N CYS A 196 -18.41 -62.26 -4.01
CA CYS A 196 -19.55 -61.84 -3.21
C CYS A 196 -20.43 -60.87 -3.99
N PHE A 197 -21.75 -61.04 -3.91
CA PHE A 197 -22.75 -60.18 -4.51
C PHE A 197 -23.45 -59.36 -3.41
N LEU A 198 -23.36 -58.04 -3.53
CA LEU A 198 -23.80 -57.10 -2.50
C LEU A 198 -25.32 -57.11 -2.36
N GLY A 199 -25.82 -57.41 -1.16
CA GLY A 199 -27.26 -57.55 -0.91
C GLY A 199 -27.94 -58.58 -1.84
N GLY A 200 -27.17 -59.55 -2.36
CA GLY A 200 -27.66 -60.57 -3.30
C GLY A 200 -27.91 -60.05 -4.72
N ASN A 201 -27.49 -58.84 -5.07
CA ASN A 201 -27.66 -58.30 -6.41
C ASN A 201 -26.58 -58.87 -7.38
N PRO A 202 -26.96 -59.63 -8.43
CA PRO A 202 -26.01 -60.24 -9.35
C PRO A 202 -25.22 -59.23 -10.21
N PHE A 203 -25.57 -57.94 -10.16
CA PHE A 203 -24.85 -56.88 -10.88
C PHE A 203 -23.84 -56.11 -10.02
N ASP A 204 -23.87 -56.31 -8.70
CA ASP A 204 -22.98 -55.65 -7.75
C ASP A 204 -22.04 -56.69 -7.16
N GLU A 205 -21.02 -57.08 -7.95
CA GLU A 205 -20.02 -58.08 -7.54
C GLU A 205 -18.78 -57.46 -6.89
N GLN A 206 -18.23 -58.19 -5.92
CA GLN A 206 -16.94 -57.95 -5.30
C GLN A 206 -16.10 -59.21 -5.38
N LEU A 207 -14.85 -59.05 -5.78
CA LEU A 207 -13.82 -60.08 -5.74
C LEU A 207 -12.79 -59.69 -4.69
N ALA A 208 -12.48 -60.59 -3.77
CA ALA A 208 -11.51 -60.32 -2.72
C ALA A 208 -10.79 -61.59 -2.27
N THR A 209 -9.53 -61.41 -1.87
CA THR A 209 -8.62 -62.46 -1.42
C THR A 209 -8.43 -62.33 0.09
N PHE A 210 -8.54 -63.46 0.79
CA PHE A 210 -8.34 -63.50 2.23
C PHE A 210 -7.46 -64.68 2.62
N GLU A 211 -6.49 -64.40 3.49
CA GLU A 211 -5.68 -65.41 4.14
C GLU A 211 -6.34 -65.86 5.44
N PHE A 212 -6.09 -67.10 5.84
CA PHE A 212 -6.54 -67.67 7.09
C PHE A 212 -5.50 -68.64 7.64
N GLY A 213 -5.53 -68.85 8.96
CA GLY A 213 -4.66 -69.80 9.64
C GLY A 213 -5.25 -70.23 10.97
N ALA A 214 -4.95 -71.47 11.37
CA ALA A 214 -5.32 -72.04 12.66
C ALA A 214 -4.33 -73.14 13.09
N GLY A 215 -4.31 -73.44 14.40
CA GLY A 215 -3.53 -74.53 14.98
C GLY A 215 -2.43 -74.08 15.96
N ALA A 216 -1.86 -72.88 15.79
CA ALA A 216 -0.92 -72.28 16.73
C ALA A 216 -1.24 -70.79 16.95
N PRO A 217 -2.06 -70.45 17.97
CA PRO A 217 -2.37 -69.07 18.30
C PRO A 217 -1.17 -68.35 18.92
N GLY A 218 -0.93 -67.12 18.50
CA GLY A 218 0.09 -66.23 19.06
C GLY A 218 0.34 -65.02 18.16
N CYS A 219 1.25 -64.14 18.54
CA CYS A 219 1.52 -62.94 17.74
C CYS A 219 2.29 -63.29 16.45
N THR A 220 1.69 -63.02 15.29
CA THR A 220 2.28 -63.31 13.97
C THR A 220 3.01 -62.12 13.34
N ALA A 221 2.96 -60.93 13.95
CA ALA A 221 3.61 -59.73 13.42
C ALA A 221 5.10 -59.71 13.78
N GLU A 222 5.99 -59.76 12.77
CA GLU A 222 7.45 -59.84 12.97
C GLU A 222 8.06 -58.63 13.69
N ASP A 223 7.40 -57.47 13.61
CA ASP A 223 7.79 -56.21 14.23
C ASP A 223 7.20 -56.01 15.65
N ALA A 224 6.36 -56.94 16.12
CA ALA A 224 5.86 -56.92 17.48
C ALA A 224 6.90 -57.42 18.48
N CYS A 225 6.86 -56.86 19.68
CA CYS A 225 7.79 -57.18 20.76
C CYS A 225 7.59 -58.58 21.35
N ASN A 226 6.45 -59.22 21.10
CA ASN A 226 6.15 -60.60 21.49
C ASN A 226 5.87 -61.51 20.29
N TYR A 227 6.46 -61.21 19.13
CA TYR A 227 6.40 -62.09 17.96
C TYR A 227 6.75 -63.54 18.32
N ASP A 228 5.87 -64.48 17.94
CA ASP A 228 6.07 -65.91 18.10
C ASP A 228 6.24 -66.56 16.72
N SER A 229 7.44 -67.06 16.45
CA SER A 229 7.77 -67.69 15.17
C SER A 229 7.05 -69.02 14.92
N GLU A 230 6.44 -69.61 15.95
CA GLU A 230 5.64 -70.84 15.82
C GLU A 230 4.14 -70.55 15.67
N ALA A 231 3.71 -69.29 15.83
CA ALA A 231 2.32 -68.90 15.63
C ALA A 231 1.99 -68.79 14.15
N ASN A 232 0.82 -69.32 13.77
CA ASN A 232 0.28 -69.22 12.40
C ASN A 232 -1.14 -68.63 12.37
N SER A 233 -1.61 -68.14 13.51
CA SER A 233 -2.94 -67.57 13.70
C SER A 233 -2.82 -66.47 14.76
N ASP A 234 -3.11 -65.23 14.36
CA ASP A 234 -3.05 -64.09 15.29
C ASP A 234 -4.20 -64.19 16.31
N ASP A 235 -3.85 -64.26 17.59
CA ASP A 235 -4.80 -64.27 18.70
C ASP A 235 -5.05 -62.87 19.30
N GLY A 236 -4.49 -61.84 18.67
CA GLY A 236 -4.57 -60.45 19.12
C GLY A 236 -3.63 -60.13 20.28
N SER A 237 -2.69 -61.02 20.61
CA SER A 237 -1.71 -60.79 21.67
C SER A 237 -0.56 -59.88 21.26
N CYS A 238 -0.41 -59.52 19.98
CA CYS A 238 0.66 -58.65 19.50
C CYS A 238 0.71 -57.32 20.25
N TRP A 239 1.89 -56.98 20.78
CA TRP A 239 2.14 -55.70 21.40
C TRP A 239 3.39 -55.05 20.80
N PHE A 240 3.34 -53.73 20.64
CA PHE A 240 4.39 -52.92 20.02
C PHE A 240 4.90 -51.91 21.05
N ALA A 241 6.21 -51.66 21.04
CA ALA A 241 6.77 -50.57 21.81
C ALA A 241 6.25 -49.22 21.26
N PRO A 242 5.99 -48.22 22.12
CA PRO A 242 5.75 -46.86 21.66
C PRO A 242 6.94 -46.35 20.85
N ASP A 243 6.71 -45.45 19.90
CA ASP A 243 7.78 -44.81 19.13
C ASP A 243 8.88 -44.28 20.08
N GLY A 244 10.16 -44.39 19.72
CA GLY A 244 11.27 -43.95 20.58
C GLY A 244 11.61 -44.86 21.77
N TYR A 245 10.83 -45.91 22.03
CA TYR A 245 11.12 -46.91 23.07
C TYR A 245 11.48 -48.28 22.48
N SER A 246 12.29 -49.05 23.20
CA SER A 246 12.56 -50.46 22.92
C SER A 246 11.43 -51.37 23.41
N CYS A 247 11.50 -52.66 23.04
CA CYS A 247 10.59 -53.69 23.56
C CYS A 247 10.74 -53.99 25.06
N GLU A 248 11.79 -53.47 25.69
CA GLU A 248 11.97 -53.48 27.15
C GLU A 248 11.44 -52.19 27.79
N LEU A 249 10.82 -51.30 27.01
CA LEU A 249 10.40 -49.95 27.39
C LEU A 249 11.58 -49.07 27.83
N GLU A 250 12.76 -49.35 27.28
CA GLU A 250 13.94 -48.50 27.45
C GLU A 250 13.96 -47.42 26.38
N CYS A 251 14.35 -46.21 26.77
CA CYS A 251 14.46 -45.12 25.84
C CYS A 251 15.60 -45.34 24.85
N LEU A 252 15.36 -45.12 23.55
CA LEU A 252 16.36 -45.31 22.51
C LEU A 252 17.32 -44.11 22.37
N GLU A 253 16.82 -42.90 22.58
CA GLU A 253 17.58 -41.64 22.54
C GLU A 253 17.17 -40.76 23.73
N ASP A 254 18.09 -40.60 24.68
CA ASP A 254 17.96 -39.82 25.92
C ASP A 254 19.28 -39.05 26.13
N ALA A 255 19.33 -37.82 25.63
CA ALA A 255 20.53 -37.01 25.55
C ALA A 255 20.97 -36.47 26.92
N ASP A 256 20.03 -36.17 27.80
CA ASP A 256 20.28 -35.54 29.10
C ASP A 256 20.28 -36.55 30.27
N GLY A 257 19.76 -37.76 30.05
CA GLY A 257 19.76 -38.88 30.96
C GLY A 257 18.66 -38.84 32.01
N ASP A 258 17.60 -38.07 31.81
CA ASP A 258 16.50 -37.91 32.77
C ASP A 258 15.45 -39.04 32.71
N GLY A 259 15.54 -39.91 31.70
CA GLY A 259 14.66 -41.06 31.49
C GLY A 259 13.42 -40.78 30.64
N VAL A 260 13.31 -39.58 30.05
CA VAL A 260 12.36 -39.21 29.00
C VAL A 260 13.11 -39.21 27.67
N CYS A 261 12.51 -39.76 26.62
CA CYS A 261 13.18 -39.76 25.32
C CYS A 261 13.14 -38.41 24.64
N ASP A 262 14.22 -38.07 23.92
CA ASP A 262 14.39 -36.80 23.20
C ASP A 262 13.14 -36.39 22.38
N PRO A 263 12.44 -37.29 21.64
CA PRO A 263 11.23 -36.92 20.90
C PRO A 263 10.03 -36.51 21.77
N TYR A 264 10.06 -36.87 23.05
CA TYR A 264 9.03 -36.60 24.05
C TYR A 264 9.44 -35.55 25.08
N GLU A 265 10.62 -34.97 24.92
CA GLU A 265 11.07 -33.94 25.83
C GLU A 265 10.30 -32.64 25.64
N VAL A 266 9.98 -31.99 26.76
CA VAL A 266 9.41 -30.65 26.78
C VAL A 266 10.53 -29.67 27.07
N ALA A 267 11.01 -29.00 26.03
CA ALA A 267 11.99 -27.93 26.16
C ALA A 267 11.35 -26.66 26.75
N GLY A 268 11.90 -26.14 27.85
CA GLY A 268 11.36 -24.92 28.46
C GLY A 268 12.00 -24.52 29.79
N CYS A 269 11.37 -23.55 30.46
CA CYS A 269 11.69 -23.15 31.82
C CYS A 269 10.46 -23.35 32.72
N GLU A 270 10.66 -23.81 33.96
CA GLU A 270 9.56 -24.03 34.92
C GLU A 270 9.09 -22.75 35.64
N ASP A 271 9.73 -21.60 35.39
CA ASP A 271 9.33 -20.32 35.99
C ASP A 271 8.11 -19.73 35.26
N PRO A 272 6.93 -19.61 35.91
CA PRO A 272 5.72 -19.04 35.30
C PRO A 272 5.84 -17.57 34.87
N ALA A 273 6.88 -16.87 35.33
CA ALA A 273 7.17 -15.49 34.92
C ALA A 273 8.04 -15.42 33.65
N SER A 274 8.54 -16.55 33.15
CA SER A 274 9.37 -16.60 31.94
C SER A 274 8.52 -16.70 30.67
N CYS A 275 9.05 -16.17 29.58
CA CYS A 275 8.43 -16.16 28.25
C CYS A 275 8.50 -17.51 27.54
N ASN A 276 9.43 -18.36 27.94
CA ASN A 276 9.55 -19.75 27.53
C ASN A 276 9.09 -20.70 28.65
N PHE A 277 8.09 -20.28 29.43
CA PHE A 277 7.49 -21.12 30.46
C PHE A 277 6.82 -22.34 29.82
N ALA A 278 7.14 -23.52 30.34
CA ALA A 278 6.45 -24.76 30.02
C ALA A 278 6.20 -25.56 31.30
N GLU A 279 5.07 -26.27 31.36
CA GLU A 279 4.80 -27.23 32.43
C GLU A 279 5.39 -28.60 32.05
N GLY A 280 5.98 -29.30 33.03
CA GLY A 280 6.55 -30.63 32.80
C GLY A 280 7.80 -30.60 31.93
N VAL A 281 8.66 -29.61 32.12
CA VAL A 281 9.95 -29.49 31.43
C VAL A 281 10.80 -30.72 31.74
N THR A 282 11.24 -31.39 30.69
CA THR A 282 12.21 -32.50 30.77
C THR A 282 13.51 -32.12 30.05
N ASP A 283 13.49 -31.12 29.14
CA ASP A 283 14.70 -30.51 28.57
C ASP A 283 14.85 -29.03 29.05
N PRO A 284 15.57 -28.79 30.16
CA PRO A 284 15.66 -27.46 30.75
C PRO A 284 16.53 -26.51 29.92
N VAL A 285 15.92 -25.43 29.43
CA VAL A 285 16.62 -24.33 28.73
C VAL A 285 16.66 -23.05 29.59
N GLU A 286 17.51 -22.10 29.21
CA GLU A 286 17.65 -20.82 29.93
C GLU A 286 16.33 -20.01 29.91
N CYS A 287 15.89 -19.52 31.08
CA CYS A 287 14.66 -18.74 31.21
C CYS A 287 14.79 -17.35 30.58
N ILE A 288 13.88 -17.03 29.67
CA ILE A 288 13.81 -15.73 28.98
C ILE A 288 12.72 -14.91 29.68
N TYR A 289 12.99 -13.64 30.00
CA TYR A 289 12.02 -12.74 30.62
C TYR A 289 11.68 -11.58 29.70
N ALA A 290 10.45 -11.06 29.81
CA ALA A 290 10.04 -9.87 29.11
C ALA A 290 10.82 -8.65 29.63
N VAL A 291 11.16 -7.74 28.72
CA VAL A 291 11.72 -6.43 29.09
C VAL A 291 10.62 -5.62 29.78
N SER A 292 10.97 -4.90 30.86
CA SER A 292 10.02 -4.03 31.58
C SER A 292 9.27 -3.13 30.60
N GLY A 293 7.93 -3.07 30.67
CA GLY A 293 7.08 -2.30 29.75
C GLY A 293 6.56 -3.09 28.54
N TYR A 294 7.15 -4.25 28.24
CA TYR A 294 6.73 -5.14 27.16
C TYR A 294 6.22 -6.47 27.71
N ASP A 295 5.41 -7.18 26.92
CA ASP A 295 5.08 -8.58 27.15
C ASP A 295 6.12 -9.52 26.52
N CYS A 296 5.88 -10.83 26.65
CA CYS A 296 6.77 -11.86 26.13
C CYS A 296 6.82 -11.99 24.60
N ALA A 297 5.84 -11.41 23.90
CA ALA A 297 5.87 -11.27 22.44
C ALA A 297 6.59 -9.98 22.00
N GLY A 298 7.06 -9.17 22.95
CA GLY A 298 7.61 -7.84 22.69
C GLY A 298 6.54 -6.80 22.38
N ALA A 299 5.26 -7.09 22.67
CA ALA A 299 4.19 -6.11 22.51
C ALA A 299 4.17 -5.17 23.72
N CYS A 300 3.82 -3.92 23.45
CA CYS A 300 3.76 -2.91 24.48
C CYS A 300 2.59 -3.16 25.45
N LEU A 301 2.83 -3.01 26.77
CA LEU A 301 1.79 -3.21 27.79
C LEU A 301 0.89 -1.99 27.99
N ALA A 302 1.38 -0.79 27.68
CA ALA A 302 0.67 0.47 27.76
C ALA A 302 1.25 1.40 26.70
N ASP A 303 0.42 1.70 25.72
CA ASP A 303 0.68 2.56 24.56
C ASP A 303 -0.61 3.39 24.38
N ALA A 304 -0.59 4.60 24.94
CA ALA A 304 -1.77 5.45 25.06
C ALA A 304 -2.18 6.10 23.74
N ASP A 305 -1.21 6.40 22.87
CA ASP A 305 -1.42 7.11 21.60
C ASP A 305 -1.37 6.19 20.36
N GLY A 306 -0.86 4.97 20.52
CA GLY A 306 -0.83 3.92 19.51
C GLY A 306 0.34 4.02 18.54
N ASP A 307 1.41 4.75 18.87
CA ASP A 307 2.57 4.97 18.00
C ASP A 307 3.57 3.78 17.97
N GLY A 308 3.41 2.82 18.89
CA GLY A 308 4.23 1.61 19.02
C GLY A 308 5.42 1.75 19.98
N VAL A 309 5.60 2.92 20.61
CA VAL A 309 6.46 3.14 21.77
C VAL A 309 5.60 2.98 23.03
N CYS A 310 6.18 2.46 24.12
CA CYS A 310 5.41 2.32 25.36
C CYS A 310 5.46 3.59 26.19
N ASP A 311 4.37 3.93 26.88
CA ASP A 311 4.25 5.09 27.77
C ASP A 311 5.49 5.31 28.68
N PRO A 312 6.09 4.27 29.32
CA PRO A 312 7.27 4.47 30.17
C PRO A 312 8.55 4.88 29.43
N PHE A 313 8.56 4.75 28.10
CA PHE A 313 9.68 5.04 27.20
C PHE A 313 9.39 6.22 26.27
N GLU A 314 8.21 6.83 26.40
CA GLU A 314 7.86 7.99 25.60
C GLU A 314 8.72 9.21 25.95
N VAL A 315 8.97 10.02 24.92
CA VAL A 315 9.64 11.30 25.04
C VAL A 315 8.68 12.38 24.57
N ALA A 316 8.17 13.18 25.50
CA ALA A 316 7.27 14.29 25.20
C ALA A 316 7.97 15.37 24.33
N GLY A 317 7.28 15.84 23.29
CA GLY A 317 7.70 16.93 22.42
C GLY A 317 6.88 17.01 21.14
N CYS A 318 7.23 17.94 20.24
CA CYS A 318 6.57 18.04 18.94
C CYS A 318 7.01 16.92 17.99
N THR A 319 6.06 16.10 17.52
CA THR A 319 6.29 14.96 16.59
C THR A 319 5.94 15.29 15.13
N ASP A 320 5.24 16.40 14.89
CA ASP A 320 4.93 16.92 13.55
C ASP A 320 6.21 17.41 12.83
N ALA A 321 6.57 16.76 11.71
CA ALA A 321 7.78 17.06 10.94
C ALA A 321 7.73 18.40 10.19
N GLU A 322 6.55 18.98 10.03
CA GLU A 322 6.30 20.28 9.42
C GLU A 322 6.39 21.44 10.43
N ALA A 323 6.53 21.15 11.73
CA ALA A 323 6.69 22.16 12.77
C ALA A 323 8.15 22.65 12.94
N CYS A 324 8.31 23.92 13.34
CA CYS A 324 9.60 24.57 13.52
C CYS A 324 10.41 24.04 14.70
N ASN A 325 9.75 23.44 15.69
CA ASN A 325 10.38 22.82 16.86
C ASN A 325 10.19 21.30 16.86
N TYR A 326 10.00 20.69 15.69
CA TYR A 326 9.99 19.23 15.54
C TYR A 326 11.20 18.59 16.23
N ALA A 327 10.92 17.57 17.04
CA ALA A 327 11.93 16.79 17.73
C ALA A 327 11.83 15.33 17.29
N ALA A 328 12.77 14.87 16.47
CA ALA A 328 12.80 13.48 15.98
C ALA A 328 12.96 12.40 17.07
N ALA A 329 13.28 12.81 18.30
CA ALA A 329 13.34 11.91 19.45
C ALA A 329 12.04 11.92 20.26
N ALA A 330 11.09 12.82 19.96
CA ALA A 330 9.79 12.83 20.59
C ALA A 330 8.92 11.71 20.03
N THR A 331 8.19 11.05 20.92
CA THR A 331 7.29 9.93 20.65
C THR A 331 5.97 10.10 21.41
N ASP A 332 5.69 11.32 21.89
CA ASP A 332 4.45 11.69 22.57
C ASP A 332 4.23 13.19 22.33
N GLU A 333 3.11 13.55 21.69
CA GLU A 333 2.78 14.92 21.34
C GLU A 333 2.37 15.74 22.58
N ASP A 334 3.18 16.75 22.91
CA ASP A 334 2.97 17.59 24.11
C ASP A 334 2.28 18.93 23.82
N ASP A 335 1.65 19.07 22.64
CA ASP A 335 1.05 20.30 22.12
C ASP A 335 2.05 21.47 22.01
N SER A 336 3.37 21.21 21.99
CA SER A 336 4.39 22.27 21.87
C SER A 336 4.68 22.71 20.43
N CYS A 337 4.11 22.06 19.41
CA CYS A 337 4.39 22.37 18.01
C CYS A 337 4.12 23.84 17.66
N THR A 338 5.10 24.46 17.02
CA THR A 338 5.08 25.84 16.53
C THR A 338 5.29 25.82 15.03
N TYR A 339 4.47 26.57 14.30
CA TYR A 339 4.50 26.62 12.83
C TYR A 339 4.87 28.02 12.36
N PRO A 340 5.46 28.15 11.16
CA PRO A 340 5.78 29.45 10.63
C PRO A 340 4.52 30.21 10.23
N ALA A 341 4.60 31.54 10.19
CA ALA A 341 3.52 32.36 9.67
C ALA A 341 3.33 32.12 8.15
N PRO A 342 2.13 32.32 7.58
CA PRO A 342 1.94 32.22 6.13
C PRO A 342 2.93 33.10 5.35
N ALA A 343 3.51 32.56 4.27
CA ALA A 343 4.58 33.13 3.45
C ALA A 343 6.00 33.14 4.07
N TYR A 344 6.15 32.78 5.34
CA TYR A 344 7.45 32.70 6.01
C TYR A 344 7.88 31.25 6.29
N ASP A 345 9.18 31.06 6.52
CA ASP A 345 9.77 29.82 7.02
C ASP A 345 9.95 29.85 8.55
N CYS A 346 10.52 28.78 9.10
CA CYS A 346 10.73 28.64 10.54
C CYS A 346 11.80 29.55 11.14
N ALA A 347 12.66 30.15 10.31
CA ALA A 347 13.58 31.21 10.73
C ALA A 347 12.92 32.59 10.68
N GLY A 348 11.69 32.70 10.16
CA GLY A 348 11.00 33.94 9.89
C GLY A 348 11.50 34.63 8.61
N GLU A 349 12.20 33.89 7.74
CA GLU A 349 12.62 34.34 6.43
C GLU A 349 11.48 34.12 5.43
N CYS A 350 11.48 34.88 4.35
CA CYS A 350 10.47 34.72 3.33
C CYS A 350 10.67 33.45 2.51
N ASN A 351 9.60 32.70 2.21
CA ASN A 351 9.68 31.50 1.39
C ASN A 351 10.01 31.81 -0.09
N ASN A 352 9.63 32.98 -0.56
CA ASN A 352 9.81 33.46 -1.93
C ASN A 352 9.75 34.99 -1.95
N ASP A 353 10.89 35.57 -2.29
CA ASP A 353 11.14 36.99 -2.40
C ASP A 353 11.95 37.18 -3.69
N THR A 354 11.24 37.51 -4.77
CA THR A 354 11.80 37.51 -6.13
C THR A 354 12.70 38.71 -6.39
N ASP A 355 12.39 39.86 -5.81
CA ASP A 355 13.11 41.12 -6.03
C ASP A 355 14.11 41.48 -4.91
N GLY A 356 14.02 40.78 -3.77
CA GLY A 356 14.94 40.88 -2.64
C GLY A 356 14.67 42.05 -1.70
N ASP A 357 13.47 42.61 -1.70
CA ASP A 357 13.12 43.78 -0.87
C ASP A 357 12.77 43.42 0.60
N GLY A 358 12.62 42.12 0.89
CA GLY A 358 12.29 41.58 2.21
C GLY A 358 10.79 41.43 2.49
N ILE A 359 9.94 41.66 1.51
CA ILE A 359 8.50 41.36 1.51
C ILE A 359 8.29 40.12 0.65
N CYS A 360 7.43 39.21 1.11
CA CYS A 360 7.14 38.00 0.34
C CYS A 360 6.27 38.27 -0.87
N ASP A 361 6.50 37.54 -1.97
CA ASP A 361 5.74 37.70 -3.21
C ASP A 361 4.20 37.64 -2.95
N GLU A 362 3.72 36.75 -2.05
CA GLU A 362 2.29 36.65 -1.72
C GLU A 362 1.73 37.86 -0.94
N LEU A 363 2.61 38.66 -0.36
CA LEU A 363 2.30 39.86 0.42
C LEU A 363 2.61 41.15 -0.35
N GLU A 364 3.12 41.04 -1.57
CA GLU A 364 3.40 42.19 -2.42
C GLU A 364 2.11 42.86 -2.93
N PHE A 365 2.18 44.18 -3.05
CA PHE A 365 1.12 44.98 -3.64
C PHE A 365 1.64 45.64 -4.93
N PRO A 366 1.12 45.28 -6.11
CA PRO A 366 1.60 45.83 -7.36
C PRO A 366 1.17 47.29 -7.55
N GLY A 367 2.07 48.13 -8.04
CA GLY A 367 1.80 49.51 -8.45
C GLY A 367 3.07 50.34 -8.62
N CYS A 368 2.96 51.59 -9.05
CA CYS A 368 4.15 52.43 -9.22
C CYS A 368 4.86 52.74 -7.89
N THR A 369 6.14 52.36 -7.77
CA THR A 369 6.97 52.59 -6.58
C THR A 369 7.88 53.84 -6.69
N ASP A 370 7.98 54.47 -7.87
CA ASP A 370 8.75 55.72 -8.06
C ASP A 370 8.02 56.92 -7.45
N GLU A 371 8.59 57.49 -6.38
CA GLU A 371 8.05 58.66 -5.67
C GLU A 371 7.92 59.93 -6.54
N ASN A 372 8.57 59.96 -7.71
CA ASN A 372 8.54 61.09 -8.64
C ASN A 372 7.52 60.91 -9.78
N ALA A 373 6.86 59.76 -9.89
CA ALA A 373 5.82 59.53 -10.88
C ALA A 373 4.46 60.13 -10.46
N ASP A 374 3.63 60.50 -11.44
CA ASP A 374 2.31 61.10 -11.19
C ASP A 374 1.35 60.12 -10.51
N ASN A 375 1.55 58.82 -10.72
CA ASN A 375 0.73 57.74 -10.16
C ASN A 375 1.45 56.92 -9.08
N PHE A 376 2.46 57.51 -8.42
CA PHE A 376 3.10 56.89 -7.26
C PHE A 376 2.06 56.36 -6.27
N PHE A 377 2.16 55.08 -5.92
CA PHE A 377 1.28 54.45 -4.94
C PHE A 377 2.09 54.07 -3.69
N PRO A 378 1.95 54.81 -2.56
CA PRO A 378 2.76 54.56 -1.37
C PRO A 378 2.60 53.19 -0.69
N ALA A 379 1.58 52.43 -1.08
CA ALA A 379 1.34 51.08 -0.60
C ALA A 379 1.81 50.00 -1.60
N ALA A 380 2.31 50.40 -2.78
CA ALA A 380 2.97 49.47 -3.69
C ALA A 380 4.29 49.02 -3.08
N THR A 381 4.53 47.72 -3.13
CA THR A 381 5.80 47.10 -2.75
C THR A 381 6.49 46.49 -3.97
N ASP A 382 5.76 46.24 -5.05
CA ASP A 382 6.29 45.74 -6.33
C ASP A 382 5.92 46.69 -7.47
N ASP A 383 6.90 47.05 -8.31
CA ASP A 383 6.69 47.94 -9.46
C ASP A 383 6.10 47.18 -10.65
N ASP A 384 4.81 47.40 -10.90
CA ASP A 384 4.09 46.79 -12.02
C ASP A 384 4.39 47.44 -13.38
N GLY A 385 5.30 48.42 -13.42
CA GLY A 385 5.66 49.19 -14.60
C GLY A 385 4.58 50.19 -15.01
N SER A 386 3.62 50.51 -14.12
CA SER A 386 2.58 51.50 -14.39
C SER A 386 3.03 52.95 -14.20
N CYS A 387 4.23 53.21 -13.68
CA CYS A 387 4.74 54.57 -13.47
C CYS A 387 4.67 55.43 -14.73
N TYR A 388 4.13 56.64 -14.62
CA TYR A 388 4.12 57.61 -15.71
C TYR A 388 4.33 59.04 -15.23
N THR A 389 4.85 59.88 -16.12
CA THR A 389 5.04 61.32 -15.92
C THR A 389 4.36 62.09 -17.04
N SER A 390 3.44 62.98 -16.66
CA SER A 390 2.72 63.83 -17.61
C SER A 390 3.53 65.08 -17.94
N GLY A 391 3.50 65.51 -19.20
CA GLY A 391 4.08 66.78 -19.61
C GLY A 391 4.03 67.02 -21.12
N CYS A 392 4.41 68.22 -21.53
CA CYS A 392 4.52 68.54 -22.95
C CYS A 392 5.75 67.80 -23.54
N MET A 393 5.52 67.02 -24.59
CA MET A 393 6.58 66.25 -25.28
C MET A 393 7.18 66.97 -26.49
N ASP A 394 6.71 68.18 -26.79
CA ASP A 394 7.18 68.96 -27.94
C ASP A 394 8.35 69.87 -27.51
N PRO A 395 9.57 69.66 -28.03
CA PRO A 395 10.73 70.50 -27.71
C PRO A 395 10.59 71.96 -28.15
N ALA A 396 9.61 72.30 -28.99
CA ALA A 396 9.33 73.66 -29.42
C ALA A 396 8.38 74.42 -28.48
N ALA A 397 7.80 73.76 -27.49
CA ALA A 397 6.96 74.37 -26.48
C ALA A 397 7.78 74.94 -25.31
N CYS A 398 7.26 75.97 -24.65
CA CYS A 398 7.88 76.63 -23.51
C CYS A 398 7.85 75.79 -22.23
N ASP A 399 6.92 74.84 -22.14
CA ASP A 399 6.72 73.92 -21.02
C ASP A 399 7.13 72.48 -21.35
N PHE A 400 8.05 72.31 -22.31
CA PHE A 400 8.62 71.01 -22.68
C PHE A 400 9.21 70.28 -21.46
N ASN A 401 8.71 69.07 -21.19
CA ASN A 401 9.24 68.16 -20.19
C ASN A 401 9.93 66.96 -20.86
N PRO A 402 11.27 66.86 -20.82
CA PRO A 402 12.01 65.76 -21.46
C PRO A 402 11.83 64.41 -20.78
N LEU A 403 11.20 64.36 -19.59
CA LEU A 403 10.89 63.13 -18.85
C LEU A 403 9.43 62.69 -19.03
N ALA A 404 8.61 63.43 -19.77
CA ALA A 404 7.22 63.07 -20.00
C ALA A 404 7.10 61.84 -20.92
N ASP A 405 6.41 60.81 -20.45
CA ASP A 405 6.02 59.61 -21.22
C ASP A 405 4.51 59.56 -21.50
N THR A 406 3.76 60.49 -20.89
CA THR A 406 2.33 60.71 -21.10
C THR A 406 2.09 62.16 -21.55
N ALA A 407 1.40 62.34 -22.67
CA ALA A 407 1.22 63.66 -23.28
C ALA A 407 0.26 64.55 -22.47
N ALA A 408 0.71 65.76 -22.12
CA ALA A 408 -0.10 66.85 -21.58
C ALA A 408 -0.19 68.03 -22.57
N GLU A 409 -0.99 69.04 -22.23
CA GLU A 409 -1.12 70.28 -23.02
C GLU A 409 0.23 71.03 -23.10
N CYS A 410 0.52 71.63 -24.25
CA CYS A 410 1.76 72.37 -24.53
C CYS A 410 1.48 73.88 -24.68
N THR A 411 2.38 74.71 -24.17
CA THR A 411 2.33 76.17 -24.27
C THR A 411 3.39 76.69 -25.24
N TYR A 412 3.00 77.49 -26.24
CA TYR A 412 3.91 78.02 -27.27
C TYR A 412 4.05 79.55 -27.16
N PRO A 413 5.17 80.14 -27.61
CA PRO A 413 5.37 81.58 -27.61
C PRO A 413 4.52 82.29 -28.68
N GLU A 414 4.24 83.58 -28.48
CA GLU A 414 3.52 84.41 -29.44
C GLU A 414 4.39 84.67 -30.70
N ALA A 415 3.77 84.80 -31.87
CA ALA A 415 4.49 84.97 -33.12
C ALA A 415 5.34 86.25 -33.14
N GLY A 416 6.65 86.11 -33.30
CA GLY A 416 7.62 87.21 -33.23
C GLY A 416 8.37 87.30 -31.90
N TYR A 417 7.97 86.51 -30.90
CA TYR A 417 8.57 86.45 -29.57
C TYR A 417 9.14 85.05 -29.25
N ASP A 418 10.08 84.98 -28.31
CA ASP A 418 10.50 83.73 -27.67
C ASP A 418 9.63 83.38 -26.44
N CYS A 419 9.95 82.27 -25.77
CA CYS A 419 9.22 81.78 -24.59
C CYS A 419 9.29 82.68 -23.37
N ASP A 420 10.23 83.63 -23.34
CA ASP A 420 10.34 84.65 -22.29
C ASP A 420 9.65 85.95 -22.69
N GLY A 421 8.98 85.97 -23.85
CA GLY A 421 8.29 87.14 -24.39
C GLY A 421 9.25 88.20 -24.94
N VAL A 422 10.48 87.83 -25.29
CA VAL A 422 11.48 88.72 -25.89
C VAL A 422 11.32 88.72 -27.40
N CYS A 423 11.40 89.91 -27.99
CA CYS A 423 11.33 90.07 -29.42
C CYS A 423 12.50 89.38 -30.14
N LEU A 424 12.22 88.64 -31.22
CA LEU A 424 13.24 87.91 -31.98
C LEU A 424 14.07 88.81 -32.91
N VAL A 425 13.54 89.96 -33.34
CA VAL A 425 14.21 90.94 -34.21
C VAL A 425 13.77 92.35 -33.80
N ASP A 426 14.69 93.08 -33.17
CA ASP A 426 14.57 94.47 -32.69
C ASP A 426 15.92 95.15 -33.01
N GLU A 427 15.99 95.83 -34.17
CA GLU A 427 17.25 96.36 -34.72
C GLU A 427 17.66 97.70 -34.09
N ASP A 428 16.71 98.51 -33.61
CA ASP A 428 16.96 99.80 -32.98
C ASP A 428 17.01 99.74 -31.43
N GLY A 429 16.52 98.65 -30.85
CA GLY A 429 16.57 98.34 -29.42
C GLY A 429 15.52 99.09 -28.58
N ASP A 430 14.44 99.56 -29.19
CA ASP A 430 13.38 100.30 -28.50
C ASP A 430 12.37 99.40 -27.76
N GLY A 431 12.45 98.08 -27.97
CA GLY A 431 11.60 97.07 -27.34
C GLY A 431 10.33 96.73 -28.12
N VAL A 432 10.15 97.28 -29.32
CA VAL A 432 9.13 96.89 -30.30
C VAL A 432 9.81 96.06 -31.39
N CYS A 433 9.21 94.94 -31.81
CA CYS A 433 9.80 94.19 -32.92
C CYS A 433 9.72 94.96 -34.23
N ASP A 434 10.77 94.89 -35.05
CA ASP A 434 10.84 95.52 -36.38
C ASP A 434 9.59 95.24 -37.23
N SER A 435 9.05 94.01 -37.15
CA SER A 435 7.84 93.62 -37.89
C SER A 435 6.57 94.35 -37.46
N PHE A 436 6.61 95.06 -36.34
CA PHE A 436 5.53 95.79 -35.71
C PHE A 436 5.81 97.30 -35.55
N GLU A 437 6.92 97.82 -36.08
CA GLU A 437 7.25 99.25 -36.07
C GLU A 437 6.34 100.10 -36.98
N VAL A 438 6.12 101.35 -36.56
CA VAL A 438 5.34 102.36 -37.31
C VAL A 438 6.24 103.54 -37.65
N LEU A 439 6.49 103.77 -38.94
CA LEU A 439 7.36 104.87 -39.41
C LEU A 439 6.65 106.24 -39.43
N GLY A 440 7.28 107.29 -38.87
CA GLY A 440 6.78 108.67 -38.90
C GLY A 440 7.65 109.65 -38.09
N CYS A 441 7.45 110.97 -38.24
CA CYS A 441 8.29 111.94 -37.51
C CYS A 441 8.04 111.86 -36.00
N THR A 442 9.09 111.57 -35.21
CA THR A 442 9.01 111.42 -33.74
C THR A 442 9.34 112.71 -32.97
N ASP A 443 9.74 113.79 -33.67
CA ASP A 443 10.04 115.09 -33.03
C ASP A 443 8.76 115.90 -32.73
N PRO A 444 8.40 116.13 -31.45
CA PRO A 444 7.18 116.84 -31.06
C PRO A 444 7.19 118.34 -31.42
N LEU A 445 8.32 118.90 -31.84
CA LEU A 445 8.43 120.30 -32.29
C LEU A 445 8.27 120.46 -33.80
N ALA A 446 8.23 119.37 -34.56
CA ALA A 446 7.98 119.39 -35.99
C ALA A 446 6.47 119.54 -36.27
N GLU A 447 6.11 120.26 -37.35
CA GLU A 447 4.70 120.39 -37.74
C GLU A 447 4.03 119.04 -38.08
N ASN A 448 4.82 118.04 -38.49
CA ASN A 448 4.35 116.73 -38.93
C ASN A 448 4.64 115.58 -37.94
N PHE A 449 4.77 115.88 -36.65
CA PHE A 449 4.89 114.88 -35.57
C PHE A 449 3.76 113.83 -35.62
N ASN A 450 4.10 112.53 -35.58
CA ASN A 450 3.16 111.42 -35.47
C ASN A 450 3.31 110.70 -34.11
N PRO A 451 2.32 110.75 -33.21
CA PRO A 451 2.42 110.12 -31.89
C PRO A 451 2.38 108.58 -31.89
N ASP A 452 1.96 107.95 -33.00
CA ASP A 452 1.95 106.49 -33.14
C ASP A 452 3.22 105.96 -33.82
N ALA A 453 4.14 106.86 -34.21
CA ALA A 453 5.41 106.44 -34.81
C ALA A 453 6.35 105.89 -33.74
N THR A 454 6.81 104.66 -33.94
CA THR A 454 7.85 104.05 -33.11
C THR A 454 9.24 104.29 -33.70
N GLU A 455 9.35 104.65 -35.00
CA GLU A 455 10.64 104.90 -35.67
C GLU A 455 10.58 106.15 -36.58
N ASP A 456 11.63 106.99 -36.56
CA ASP A 456 11.68 108.25 -37.30
C ASP A 456 12.06 108.06 -38.77
N ASN A 457 11.16 108.47 -39.67
CA ASN A 457 11.40 108.38 -41.11
C ASN A 457 12.21 109.56 -41.68
N GLY A 458 12.69 110.48 -40.84
CA GLY A 458 13.60 111.57 -41.21
C GLY A 458 12.94 112.72 -41.98
N ALA A 459 11.61 112.81 -41.97
CA ALA A 459 10.84 113.79 -42.75
C ALA A 459 10.33 115.00 -41.93
N CYS A 460 10.90 115.31 -40.77
CA CYS A 460 10.45 116.41 -39.90
C CYS A 460 10.72 117.83 -40.50
N ILE A 461 9.77 118.77 -40.38
CA ILE A 461 9.82 120.14 -41.01
C ILE A 461 9.94 121.28 -39.96
N VAL A 462 10.88 122.23 -40.13
CA VAL A 462 11.17 123.40 -39.22
C VAL A 462 11.46 124.73 -39.98
N LEU A 463 11.02 125.93 -39.53
CA LEU A 463 11.16 127.27 -40.22
C LEU A 463 11.72 128.45 -39.33
N PRO A 464 12.42 129.49 -39.88
CA PRO A 464 13.10 130.58 -39.11
C PRO A 464 12.29 131.88 -38.80
N PRO A 465 12.61 132.66 -37.74
CA PRO A 465 11.91 133.90 -37.33
C PRO A 465 12.38 135.20 -38.02
N SER A 466 11.52 136.24 -38.06
CA SER A 466 11.61 137.41 -38.96
C SER A 466 12.42 138.65 -38.50
N TYR A 467 13.02 138.69 -37.31
CA TYR A 467 13.91 139.78 -36.86
C TYR A 467 14.80 139.41 -35.65
N CYS A 468 16.08 139.79 -35.64
CA CYS A 468 17.08 139.43 -34.60
C CYS A 468 17.49 140.55 -33.62
N GLY A 469 17.08 141.82 -33.78
CA GLY A 469 17.49 142.92 -32.88
C GLY A 469 18.86 143.55 -33.23
N GLU A 470 19.07 144.83 -32.86
CA GLU A 470 20.30 145.59 -33.22
C GLU A 470 21.57 145.01 -32.58
N GLY A 471 22.64 144.88 -33.38
CA GLY A 471 23.91 144.29 -32.97
C GLY A 471 24.02 142.77 -33.17
N THR A 472 23.00 142.11 -33.75
CA THR A 472 23.02 140.66 -34.04
C THR A 472 22.47 140.30 -35.42
N VAL A 473 22.88 139.15 -35.96
CA VAL A 473 22.41 138.57 -37.24
C VAL A 473 22.06 137.09 -37.06
N TRP A 474 21.06 136.58 -37.81
CA TRP A 474 20.65 135.17 -37.75
C TRP A 474 21.71 134.25 -38.35
N ASP A 475 22.13 133.24 -37.59
CA ASP A 475 22.98 132.15 -38.06
C ASP A 475 22.10 130.93 -38.37
N ALA A 476 22.05 130.53 -39.64
CA ALA A 476 21.21 129.44 -40.12
C ALA A 476 21.74 128.05 -39.75
N GLU A 477 23.04 127.90 -39.50
CA GLU A 477 23.63 126.63 -39.03
C GLU A 477 23.39 126.44 -37.54
N ALA A 478 23.46 127.52 -36.75
CA ALA A 478 23.27 127.47 -35.30
C ALA A 478 21.79 127.60 -34.86
N GLY A 479 20.89 127.93 -35.79
CA GLY A 479 19.46 128.10 -35.52
C GLY A 479 19.14 129.19 -34.50
N GLN A 480 19.98 130.23 -34.40
CA GLN A 480 19.83 131.32 -33.42
C GLN A 480 20.45 132.65 -33.91
N CYS A 481 20.05 133.78 -33.32
CA CYS A 481 20.65 135.10 -33.58
C CYS A 481 21.99 135.25 -32.82
N VAL A 482 23.06 135.65 -33.49
CA VAL A 482 24.42 135.80 -32.93
C VAL A 482 25.00 137.20 -33.20
N SER A 483 25.98 137.65 -32.40
CA SER A 483 26.50 139.04 -32.47
C SER A 483 27.12 139.39 -33.83
N ASP A 484 26.93 140.63 -34.29
CA ASP A 484 27.47 141.11 -35.57
C ASP A 484 28.96 141.54 -35.52
N GLY A 485 29.59 141.47 -34.34
CA GLY A 485 31.02 141.73 -34.15
C GLY A 485 31.42 143.22 -34.18
N SER A 486 30.46 144.15 -34.16
CA SER A 486 30.72 145.60 -34.17
C SER A 486 31.30 146.13 -32.84
N GLY A 487 31.16 145.40 -31.73
CA GLY A 487 31.71 145.78 -30.43
C GLY A 487 30.91 146.85 -29.66
N ASP A 488 29.78 147.28 -30.22
CA ASP A 488 28.91 148.33 -29.68
C ASP A 488 27.72 147.76 -28.89
N GLY A 489 27.66 146.44 -28.74
CA GLY A 489 26.52 145.68 -28.22
C GLY A 489 26.53 145.53 -26.69
N GLY A 490 25.98 146.53 -25.99
CA GLY A 490 25.69 146.44 -24.55
C GLY A 490 24.97 147.68 -24.03
N ILE A 491 23.96 147.50 -23.17
CA ILE A 491 23.15 148.59 -22.61
C ILE A 491 24.06 149.61 -21.91
N GLY A 492 24.12 150.84 -22.44
CA GLY A 492 24.87 151.94 -21.84
C GLY A 492 26.34 152.08 -22.24
N GLY A 493 26.85 151.28 -23.18
CA GLY A 493 28.17 151.53 -23.81
C GLY A 493 29.41 151.15 -22.99
N TYR A 494 29.32 150.16 -22.08
CA TYR A 494 30.45 149.69 -21.27
C TYR A 494 30.79 148.18 -21.39
N GLY A 495 30.12 147.40 -22.24
CA GLY A 495 30.30 145.94 -22.30
C GLY A 495 31.32 145.48 -23.34
N GLY A 496 32.61 145.37 -22.97
CA GLY A 496 33.66 144.82 -23.83
C GLY A 496 33.41 143.36 -24.27
N ALA A 497 34.43 142.73 -24.87
CA ALA A 497 34.34 141.47 -25.63
C ALA A 497 33.76 140.23 -24.90
N CYS A 498 33.44 140.32 -23.60
CA CYS A 498 32.78 139.27 -22.84
C CYS A 498 31.36 139.72 -22.47
N PHE A 499 30.35 139.19 -23.17
CA PHE A 499 28.96 139.53 -22.89
C PHE A 499 28.58 139.15 -21.44
N GLY A 500 28.10 140.13 -20.68
CA GLY A 500 27.74 140.00 -19.26
C GLY A 500 28.84 140.37 -18.26
N ASP A 501 30.00 140.84 -18.71
CA ASP A 501 31.00 141.57 -17.91
C ASP A 501 30.65 143.07 -17.95
N PHE A 502 29.92 143.52 -16.94
CA PHE A 502 29.37 144.87 -16.86
C PHE A 502 30.33 145.87 -16.19
N ASP A 503 31.28 145.39 -15.37
CA ASP A 503 32.32 146.23 -14.74
C ASP A 503 33.65 146.27 -15.51
N ALA A 504 33.76 145.48 -16.58
CA ALA A 504 34.89 145.38 -17.50
C ALA A 504 36.19 144.89 -16.82
N ASP A 505 36.09 144.08 -15.76
CA ASP A 505 37.25 143.48 -15.10
C ASP A 505 37.77 142.19 -15.76
N GLY A 506 37.07 141.72 -16.80
CA GLY A 506 37.42 140.53 -17.57
C GLY A 506 36.88 139.23 -16.98
N GLN A 507 36.06 139.27 -15.93
CA GLN A 507 35.35 138.12 -15.39
C GLN A 507 33.84 138.38 -15.37
N ARG A 508 33.06 137.30 -15.25
CA ARG A 508 31.62 137.39 -14.96
C ARG A 508 31.44 137.01 -13.51
N GLY A 509 31.41 138.01 -12.65
CA GLY A 509 31.35 137.88 -11.22
C GLY A 509 30.01 138.30 -10.63
N THR A 510 29.87 138.08 -9.33
CA THR A 510 28.76 138.63 -8.57
C THR A 510 28.73 140.16 -8.64
N SER A 511 29.87 140.82 -8.86
CA SER A 511 29.97 142.26 -9.07
C SER A 511 29.18 142.73 -10.31
N ASP A 512 29.33 142.05 -11.44
CA ASP A 512 28.59 142.35 -12.68
C ASP A 512 27.08 142.15 -12.50
N LEU A 513 26.70 141.04 -11.84
CA LEU A 513 25.29 140.77 -11.56
C LEU A 513 24.70 141.83 -10.63
N LEU A 514 25.46 142.31 -9.64
CA LEU A 514 25.01 143.40 -8.76
C LEU A 514 24.87 144.72 -9.54
N MET A 515 25.72 145.00 -10.54
CA MET A 515 25.54 146.16 -11.42
C MET A 515 24.28 146.04 -12.27
N TRP A 516 24.06 144.87 -12.88
CA TRP A 516 22.87 144.63 -13.68
C TRP A 516 21.59 144.69 -12.85
N LEU A 517 21.57 144.08 -11.66
CA LEU A 517 20.45 144.18 -10.72
C LEU A 517 20.22 145.63 -10.24
N GLY A 518 21.27 146.45 -10.20
CA GLY A 518 21.18 147.87 -9.88
C GLY A 518 20.43 148.70 -10.92
N VAL A 519 20.42 148.25 -12.18
CA VAL A 519 19.64 148.86 -13.28
C VAL A 519 18.40 148.04 -13.66
N TYR A 520 18.20 146.87 -13.04
CA TYR A 520 17.06 146.00 -13.29
C TYR A 520 15.78 146.65 -12.77
N GLY A 521 14.84 146.91 -13.69
CA GLY A 521 13.59 147.58 -13.38
C GLY A 521 13.55 149.08 -13.71
N TYR A 522 14.64 149.66 -14.23
CA TYR A 522 14.53 150.95 -14.93
C TYR A 522 13.81 150.73 -16.26
N ALA A 523 12.80 151.55 -16.56
CA ALA A 523 12.13 151.53 -17.85
C ALA A 523 13.10 152.06 -18.92
N CYS A 524 13.32 151.28 -19.97
CA CYS A 524 14.03 151.70 -21.16
C CYS A 524 13.09 152.55 -22.04
N ASP A 525 13.48 153.77 -22.39
CA ASP A 525 12.78 154.64 -23.36
C ASP A 525 12.92 154.12 -24.79
#